data_AF-A0A3D5NZC4-F1
#
_entry.id   AF-A0A3D5NZC4-F1
#
_cell.length_a   1.000
_cell.length_b   1.000
_cell.length_c   1.000
_cell.angle_alpha   90.00
_cell.angle_beta   90.00
_cell.angle_gamma   90.00
#
_symmetry.space_group_name_H-M   'P 1'
#
loop_
_entity.id
_entity.type
_entity.pdbx_description
1 polymer ?
#
loop_
_entity_poly.entity_id
_entity_poly.type
_entity_poly.pdbx_seq_one_letter_code
_entity_poly.pdbx_strand_id
1 'polypeptide(L)'
;MEAATFYTWAAEASKFILYVIYLIMIGIGLYQRKQGNTKWAGWIHAVVFLNFIIGGLYGGARMLTTDPENNMLIRRMFAWEAYFCFACASFYFLALYLVRPRKSITE
;
A
#
# COMPACT_ATOMS: atom_id res chain seq x y z
N MET A 1 23.65 -10.36 -15.21
CA MET A 1 23.15 -9.08 -14.68
C MET A 1 23.19 -9.20 -13.16
N GLU A 2 24.18 -8.60 -12.53
CA GLU A 2 24.60 -8.94 -11.16
C GLU A 2 23.56 -8.57 -10.11
N ALA A 3 23.38 -9.45 -9.12
CA ALA A 3 22.48 -9.27 -7.98
C ALA A 3 22.82 -8.06 -7.08
N ALA A 4 23.94 -7.38 -7.34
CA ALA A 4 24.46 -6.28 -6.56
C ALA A 4 23.60 -4.99 -6.63
N THR A 5 22.82 -4.77 -7.69
CA THR A 5 22.08 -3.51 -7.87
C THR A 5 20.88 -3.34 -6.92
N PHE A 6 20.23 -4.43 -6.52
CA PHE A 6 19.05 -4.40 -5.63
C PHE A 6 19.39 -4.33 -4.13
N TYR A 7 20.62 -4.67 -3.74
CA TYR A 7 21.14 -4.55 -2.36
C TYR A 7 22.06 -3.33 -2.20
N THR A 8 21.83 -2.30 -3.01
CA THR A 8 22.51 -1.03 -2.83
C THR A 8 21.88 -0.27 -1.67
N TRP A 9 22.71 0.45 -0.92
CA TRP A 9 22.26 1.45 0.06
C TRP A 9 21.25 2.42 -0.54
N ALA A 10 21.39 2.73 -1.84
CA ALA A 10 20.47 3.56 -2.61
C ALA A 10 19.07 2.93 -2.75
N ALA A 11 18.97 1.62 -2.98
CA ALA A 11 17.68 0.92 -3.07
C ALA A 11 16.96 0.88 -1.71
N GLU A 12 17.69 0.64 -0.62
CA GLU A 12 17.12 0.67 0.74
C GLU A 12 16.71 2.08 1.17
N ALA A 13 17.53 3.10 0.87
CA ALA A 13 17.20 4.50 1.11
C ALA A 13 15.95 4.93 0.32
N SER A 14 15.81 4.47 -0.93
CA SER A 14 14.66 4.76 -1.78
C SER A 14 13.35 4.16 -1.22
N LYS A 15 13.40 2.95 -0.66
CA LYS A 15 12.24 2.37 0.06
C LYS A 15 11.87 3.16 1.30
N PHE A 16 12.88 3.57 2.09
CA PHE A 16 12.65 4.35 3.29
C PHE A 16 11.94 5.67 2.95
N ILE A 17 12.45 6.40 1.94
CA ILE A 17 11.82 7.63 1.44
C ILE A 17 10.39 7.37 0.97
N LEU A 18 10.16 6.26 0.24
CA LEU A 18 8.82 5.89 -0.20
C LEU A 18 7.85 5.67 0.98
N TYR A 19 8.28 4.99 2.04
CA TYR A 19 7.46 4.81 3.23
C TYR A 19 7.18 6.12 3.98
N VAL A 20 8.16 7.02 4.04
CA VAL A 20 7.95 8.37 4.60
C VAL A 20 6.89 9.13 3.79
N ILE A 21 6.94 9.06 2.46
CA ILE A 21 5.94 9.67 1.59
C ILE A 21 4.54 9.08 1.87
N TYR A 22 4.41 7.75 1.96
CA TYR A 22 3.11 7.14 2.28
C TYR A 22 2.59 7.54 3.66
N LEU A 23 3.46 7.64 4.66
CA LEU A 23 3.08 8.10 5.99
C LEU A 23 2.52 9.53 5.94
N ILE A 24 3.18 10.43 5.20
CA ILE A 24 2.70 11.80 5.00
C ILE A 24 1.34 11.80 4.28
N MET A 25 1.19 11.01 3.22
CA MET A 25 -0.08 10.93 2.46
C MET A 25 -1.23 10.40 3.32
N ILE A 26 -0.99 9.40 4.16
CA ILE A 26 -1.98 8.92 5.14
C ILE A 26 -2.30 10.02 6.16
N GLY A 27 -1.29 10.72 6.67
CA GLY A 27 -1.44 11.85 7.57
C GLY A 27 -2.33 12.95 6.99
N ILE A 28 -2.15 13.28 5.70
CA ILE A 28 -3.02 14.20 4.96
C ILE A 28 -4.47 13.68 4.92
N GLY A 29 -4.68 12.39 4.65
CA GLY A 29 -6.00 11.77 4.70
C GLY A 29 -6.66 11.89 6.08
N LEU A 30 -5.91 11.62 7.15
CA LEU A 30 -6.39 11.76 8.52
C LEU A 30 -6.69 13.23 8.90
N TYR A 31 -5.88 14.17 8.40
CA TYR A 31 -6.12 15.59 8.57
C TYR A 31 -7.41 16.03 7.85
N GLN A 32 -7.64 15.57 6.62
CA GLN A 32 -8.89 15.78 5.88
C GLN A 32 -10.10 15.18 6.63
N ARG A 33 -9.94 14.02 7.28
CA ARG A 33 -10.98 13.44 8.15
C ARG A 33 -11.33 14.39 9.29
N LYS A 34 -10.31 14.98 9.97
CA LYS A 34 -10.52 15.95 11.05
C LYS A 34 -11.27 17.20 10.58
N GLN A 35 -11.06 17.62 9.33
CA GLN A 35 -11.79 18.74 8.70
C GLN A 35 -13.20 18.36 8.22
N GLY A 36 -13.64 17.10 8.38
CA GLY A 36 -14.95 16.64 7.94
C GLY A 36 -15.06 16.37 6.42
N ASN A 37 -13.95 16.41 5.67
CA ASN A 37 -13.96 16.14 4.24
C ASN A 37 -14.29 14.67 3.96
N THR A 38 -15.39 14.40 3.26
CA THR A 38 -15.89 13.04 3.02
C THR A 38 -14.97 12.15 2.17
N LYS A 39 -14.02 12.74 1.42
CA LYS A 39 -13.08 12.04 0.53
C LYS A 39 -11.90 11.40 1.26
N TRP A 40 -11.72 11.64 2.57
CA TRP A 40 -10.59 11.16 3.35
C TRP A 40 -10.36 9.65 3.22
N ALA A 41 -11.44 8.86 3.20
CA ALA A 41 -11.37 7.41 3.13
C ALA A 41 -10.85 6.93 1.77
N GLY A 42 -11.36 7.50 0.67
CA GLY A 42 -10.90 7.19 -0.67
C GLY A 42 -9.44 7.58 -0.91
N TRP A 43 -8.99 8.69 -0.30
CA TRP A 43 -7.59 9.10 -0.33
C TRP A 43 -6.67 8.08 0.35
N ILE A 44 -6.97 7.71 1.60
CA ILE A 44 -6.17 6.70 2.33
C ILE A 44 -6.17 5.37 1.57
N HIS A 45 -7.32 4.97 1.01
CA HIS A 45 -7.42 3.74 0.22
C HIS A 45 -6.53 3.78 -1.02
N ALA A 46 -6.53 4.88 -1.78
CA ALA A 46 -5.65 5.05 -2.93
C ALA A 46 -4.16 4.99 -2.56
N VAL A 47 -3.77 5.55 -1.41
CA VAL A 47 -2.39 5.51 -0.90
C VAL A 47 -1.98 4.07 -0.57
N VAL A 48 -2.85 3.33 0.14
CA VAL A 48 -2.61 1.92 0.47
C VAL A 48 -2.54 1.07 -0.81
N PHE A 49 -3.39 1.35 -1.80
CA PHE A 49 -3.36 0.69 -3.12
C PHE A 49 -2.04 0.94 -3.86
N LEU A 50 -1.55 2.17 -3.87
CA LEU A 50 -0.26 2.54 -4.46
C LEU A 50 0.92 1.82 -3.80
N ASN A 51 0.97 1.80 -2.46
CA ASN A 51 1.97 1.04 -1.71
C ASN A 51 1.94 -0.44 -2.08
N PHE A 52 0.75 -0.98 -2.30
CA PHE A 52 0.58 -2.37 -2.66
C PHE A 52 1.09 -2.69 -4.07
N ILE A 53 0.75 -1.87 -5.07
CA ILE A 53 1.29 -2.04 -6.44
C ILE A 53 2.80 -1.92 -6.44
N ILE A 54 3.34 -0.85 -5.85
CA ILE A 54 4.77 -0.58 -5.90
C ILE A 54 5.56 -1.62 -5.10
N GLY A 55 5.06 -2.00 -3.92
CA GLY A 55 5.63 -3.06 -3.10
C GLY A 55 5.58 -4.43 -3.79
N GLY A 56 4.48 -4.75 -4.46
CA GLY A 56 4.32 -5.98 -5.23
C GLY A 56 5.23 -6.05 -6.45
N LEU A 57 5.31 -4.97 -7.24
CA LEU A 57 6.21 -4.88 -8.40
C LEU A 57 7.68 -4.94 -7.98
N TYR A 58 8.06 -4.20 -6.93
CA TYR A 58 9.42 -4.23 -6.39
C TYR A 58 9.78 -5.63 -5.84
N GLY A 59 8.88 -6.23 -5.05
CA GLY A 59 9.07 -7.56 -4.48
C GLY A 59 9.16 -8.65 -5.55
N GLY A 60 8.29 -8.60 -6.57
CA GLY A 60 8.30 -9.52 -7.71
C GLY A 60 9.55 -9.37 -8.56
N ALA A 61 9.96 -8.13 -8.88
CA ALA A 61 11.19 -7.88 -9.62
C ALA A 61 12.42 -8.42 -8.87
N ARG A 62 12.50 -8.21 -7.55
CA ARG A 62 13.57 -8.75 -6.71
C ARG A 62 13.60 -10.28 -6.72
N MET A 63 12.45 -10.92 -6.52
CA MET A 63 12.35 -12.38 -6.56
C MET A 63 12.88 -12.94 -7.88
N LEU A 64 12.44 -12.38 -9.01
CA LEU A 64 12.78 -12.88 -10.35
C LEU A 64 14.25 -12.68 -10.72
N THR A 65 14.97 -11.80 -10.03
CA THR A 65 16.31 -11.36 -10.46
C THR A 65 17.42 -11.67 -9.46
N THR A 66 17.12 -11.84 -8.16
CA THR A 66 18.18 -11.83 -7.12
C THR A 66 18.04 -12.84 -5.99
N ASP A 67 16.87 -13.44 -5.75
CA ASP A 67 16.74 -14.37 -4.62
C ASP A 67 17.15 -15.81 -5.00
N PRO A 68 17.90 -16.51 -4.12
CA PRO A 68 18.05 -17.97 -4.22
C PRO A 68 16.68 -18.66 -4.17
N GLU A 69 16.48 -19.75 -4.93
CA GLU A 69 15.17 -20.41 -5.10
C GLU A 69 14.44 -20.73 -3.78
N ASN A 70 15.17 -21.15 -2.75
CA ASN A 70 14.58 -21.46 -1.43
C ASN A 70 13.97 -20.23 -0.72
N ASN A 71 14.45 -19.02 -1.00
CA ASN A 71 13.89 -17.78 -0.45
C ASN A 71 12.68 -17.27 -1.25
N MET A 72 12.46 -17.76 -2.47
CA MET A 72 11.31 -17.36 -3.28
C MET A 72 9.99 -17.82 -2.66
N LEU A 73 9.93 -19.03 -2.09
CA LEU A 73 8.68 -19.59 -1.57
C LEU A 73 8.18 -18.81 -0.34
N ILE A 74 9.08 -18.52 0.61
CA ILE A 74 8.78 -17.69 1.80
C ILE A 74 8.31 -16.30 1.38
N ARG A 75 9.01 -15.66 0.44
CA ARG A 75 8.60 -14.33 -0.02
C ARG A 75 7.28 -14.37 -0.81
N ARG A 76 6.96 -15.45 -1.52
CA ARG A 76 5.67 -15.61 -2.21
C ARG A 76 4.55 -15.68 -1.18
N MET A 77 4.76 -16.39 -0.07
CA MET A 77 3.82 -16.40 1.05
C MET A 77 3.62 -15.00 1.64
N PHE A 78 4.69 -14.22 1.85
CA PHE A 78 4.57 -12.82 2.28
C PHE A 78 3.82 -11.94 1.27
N ALA A 79 4.05 -12.13 -0.04
CA ALA A 79 3.33 -11.39 -1.07
C ALA A 79 1.83 -11.73 -1.07
N TRP A 80 1.47 -12.99 -0.84
CA TRP A 80 0.08 -13.45 -0.69
C TRP A 80 -0.59 -12.90 0.57
N GLU A 81 0.12 -12.91 1.71
CA GLU A 81 -0.35 -12.30 2.96
C GLU A 81 -0.61 -10.80 2.78
N ALA A 82 0.31 -10.10 2.12
CA ALA A 82 0.13 -8.68 1.81
C ALA A 82 -1.07 -8.45 0.88
N TYR A 83 -1.28 -9.30 -0.14
CA TYR A 83 -2.44 -9.24 -1.05
C TYR A 83 -3.75 -9.46 -0.32
N PHE A 84 -3.76 -10.40 0.63
CA PHE A 84 -4.90 -10.66 1.48
C PHE A 84 -5.22 -9.49 2.41
N CYS A 85 -4.21 -8.93 3.09
CA CYS A 85 -4.38 -7.73 3.92
C CYS A 85 -4.89 -6.54 3.10
N PHE A 86 -4.39 -6.38 1.87
CA PHE A 86 -4.84 -5.35 0.94
C PHE A 86 -6.30 -5.53 0.54
N ALA A 87 -6.71 -6.77 0.21
CA ALA A 87 -8.10 -7.10 -0.10
C ALA A 87 -9.01 -6.80 1.10
N CYS A 88 -8.64 -7.24 2.31
CA CYS A 88 -9.38 -6.97 3.54
C CYS A 88 -9.54 -5.47 3.81
N ALA A 89 -8.47 -4.69 3.70
CA ALA A 89 -8.54 -3.23 3.85
C ALA A 89 -9.46 -2.59 2.81
N SER A 90 -9.39 -3.04 1.55
CA SER A 90 -10.23 -2.55 0.47
C SER A 90 -11.71 -2.84 0.69
N PHE A 91 -12.04 -4.06 1.11
CA PHE A 91 -13.41 -4.45 1.43
C PHE A 91 -13.94 -3.74 2.69
N TYR A 92 -13.09 -3.51 3.69
CA TYR A 92 -13.46 -2.73 4.87
C TYR A 92 -13.82 -1.28 4.52
N PHE A 93 -13.02 -0.61 3.68
CA PHE A 93 -13.33 0.75 3.25
C PHE A 93 -14.55 0.81 2.32
N LEU A 94 -14.73 -0.18 1.44
CA LEU A 94 -15.95 -0.32 0.65
C LEU A 94 -17.17 -0.48 1.55
N ALA A 95 -17.09 -1.32 2.58
CA ALA A 95 -18.16 -1.48 3.56
C ALA A 95 -18.46 -0.17 4.30
N LEU A 96 -17.44 0.57 4.76
CA LEU A 96 -17.62 1.88 5.37
C LEU A 96 -18.27 2.91 4.44
N TYR A 97 -17.98 2.84 3.14
CA TYR A 97 -18.64 3.68 2.13
C TYR A 97 -20.12 3.33 1.97
N LEU A 98 -20.45 2.03 1.88
CA LEU A 98 -21.82 1.55 1.70
C LEU A 98 -22.70 1.74 2.94
N VAL A 99 -22.11 1.65 4.15
CA VAL A 99 -22.82 1.81 5.44
C VAL A 99 -22.99 3.29 5.81
N ARG A 100 -22.29 4.21 5.15
CA ARG A 100 -22.41 5.65 5.44
C ARG A 100 -23.85 6.09 5.14
N PRO A 101 -24.61 6.59 6.14
CA PRO A 101 -25.98 7.03 5.89
C PRO A 101 -25.94 8.11 4.82
N ARG A 102 -26.67 7.89 3.74
CA ARG A 102 -26.91 8.89 2.70
C ARG A 102 -27.55 10.06 3.43
N LYS A 103 -26.79 11.13 3.72
CA LYS A 103 -27.39 12.39 4.20
C LYS A 103 -28.51 12.69 3.23
N SER A 104 -29.76 12.63 3.69
CA SER A 104 -30.88 13.05 2.89
C SER A 104 -30.57 14.49 2.50
N ILE A 105 -30.47 14.71 1.20
CA ILE A 105 -30.63 16.05 0.64
C ILE A 105 -32.13 16.30 0.86
N THR A 106 -32.48 16.74 2.06
CA THR A 106 -33.76 17.38 2.32
C THR A 106 -33.46 18.86 2.26
N GLU A 107 -34.00 19.43 1.20
CA GLU A 107 -34.24 20.85 0.92
C GLU A 107 -34.64 21.65 2.16
#